data_AF-A0A380DR06-F1
#
_entry.id   AF-A0A380DR06-F1
#
_cell.length_a   1.000
_cell.length_b   1.000
_cell.length_c   1.000
_cell.angle_alpha   90.00
_cell.angle_beta   90.00
_cell.angle_gamma   90.00
#
_symmetry.space_group_name_H-M   'P 1'
#
loop_
_entity.id
_entity.type
_entity.pdbx_description
1 polymer ?
#
loop_
_entity_poly.entity_id
_entity_poly.type
_entity_poly.pdbx_seq_one_letter_code
_entity_poly.pdbx_strand_id
1 'polypeptide(L)'
;MENTINESEKKKRFKLKMPGAFMILFILTVVAVIATWVIPAGAYSKLSYEPSSQELKIVNPHNQVKKVPGTQQELDKMGVKIKIEQFKSGAINKPVSIPNTYERLKQHPAGPEQITSSMVEGTIEAVDIMVFILVLGGLIGVVQASGSFESGLLALTKKTKGHEFMLIVFVSILMIIGGTLCGIEE
;
A
#
# COMPACT_ATOMS: atom_id res chain seq x y z
N MET A 1 -38.48 42.95 -42.48
CA MET A 1 -38.55 41.53 -42.06
C MET A 1 -37.21 40.92 -42.44
N GLU A 2 -36.20 41.07 -41.59
CA GLU A 2 -35.94 40.19 -40.45
C GLU A 2 -35.45 38.81 -40.91
N ASN A 3 -34.12 38.61 -40.85
CA ASN A 3 -33.52 37.50 -40.13
C ASN A 3 -31.99 37.48 -40.31
N THR A 4 -31.31 38.13 -39.37
CA THR A 4 -29.92 37.82 -39.03
C THR A 4 -29.91 36.50 -38.27
N ILE A 5 -29.67 35.37 -38.94
CA ILE A 5 -29.48 34.09 -38.26
C ILE A 5 -28.01 33.98 -37.84
N ASN A 6 -27.84 34.26 -36.56
CA ASN A 6 -26.70 34.04 -35.69
C ASN A 6 -25.90 32.75 -36.00
N GLU A 7 -24.62 32.89 -36.36
CA GLU A 7 -23.67 31.78 -36.37
C GLU A 7 -23.46 31.29 -34.93
N SER A 8 -24.02 30.13 -34.59
CA SER A 8 -23.72 29.50 -33.31
C SER A 8 -22.29 28.94 -33.34
N GLU A 9 -21.37 29.56 -32.59
CA GLU A 9 -20.08 28.98 -32.27
C GLU A 9 -20.28 27.58 -31.65
N LYS A 10 -19.87 26.53 -32.38
CA LYS A 10 -19.81 25.17 -31.85
C LYS A 10 -18.73 25.11 -30.77
N LYS A 11 -19.12 25.28 -29.51
CA LYS A 11 -18.28 24.94 -28.34
C LYS A 11 -17.87 23.46 -28.46
N LYS A 12 -16.58 23.21 -28.73
CA LYS A 12 -15.96 21.88 -28.68
C LYS A 12 -16.19 21.29 -27.29
N ARG A 13 -17.20 20.43 -27.17
CA ARG A 13 -17.41 19.63 -25.96
C ARG A 13 -16.28 18.62 -25.91
N PHE A 14 -15.31 18.83 -25.02
CA PHE A 14 -14.33 17.81 -24.67
C PHE A 14 -15.09 16.59 -24.16
N LYS A 15 -15.26 15.58 -25.01
CA LYS A 15 -15.73 14.26 -24.59
C LYS A 15 -14.53 13.57 -23.96
N LEU A 16 -14.30 13.84 -22.67
CA LEU A 16 -13.31 13.10 -21.89
C LEU A 16 -13.83 11.66 -21.75
N LYS A 17 -13.43 10.79 -22.68
CA LYS A 17 -13.54 9.35 -22.44
C LYS A 17 -12.60 9.06 -21.28
N MET A 18 -13.13 8.47 -20.22
CA MET A 18 -12.29 8.10 -19.09
C MET A 18 -11.14 7.20 -19.61
N PRO A 19 -9.87 7.57 -19.36
CA PRO A 19 -8.75 6.76 -19.75
C PRO A 19 -8.82 5.40 -19.05
N GLY A 20 -8.22 4.36 -19.63
CA GLY A 20 -8.07 3.07 -18.95
C GLY A 20 -7.28 3.21 -17.65
N ALA A 21 -7.43 2.26 -16.72
CA ALA A 21 -6.79 2.29 -15.41
C ALA A 21 -5.27 2.52 -15.48
N PHE A 22 -4.58 1.85 -16.40
CA PHE A 22 -3.13 2.03 -16.62
C PHE A 22 -2.76 3.46 -17.03
N MET A 23 -3.56 4.10 -17.88
CA MET A 23 -3.32 5.47 -18.31
C MET A 23 -3.56 6.46 -17.17
N ILE A 24 -4.61 6.24 -16.35
CA ILE A 24 -4.85 7.05 -15.15
C ILE A 24 -3.66 6.94 -14.19
N LEU A 25 -3.17 5.72 -13.94
CA LEU A 25 -2.03 5.49 -13.07
C LEU A 25 -0.77 6.16 -13.61
N PHE A 26 -0.51 6.05 -14.92
CA PHE A 26 0.62 6.72 -15.57
C PHE A 26 0.56 8.25 -15.42
N ILE A 27 -0.61 8.86 -15.69
CA ILE A 27 -0.80 10.31 -15.51
C ILE A 27 -0.57 10.71 -14.05
N LEU A 28 -1.09 9.92 -13.09
CA LEU A 28 -0.90 10.16 -11.67
C LEU A 28 0.58 10.14 -11.29
N THR A 29 1.36 9.18 -11.80
CA THR A 29 2.81 9.10 -11.57
C THR A 29 3.54 10.33 -12.11
N VAL A 30 3.21 10.77 -13.33
CA VAL A 30 3.82 11.98 -13.91
C VAL A 30 3.51 13.22 -13.07
N VAL A 31 2.25 13.38 -12.64
CA VAL A 31 1.84 14.49 -11.77
C VAL A 31 2.56 14.43 -10.42
N ALA A 32 2.71 13.25 -9.83
CA ALA A 32 3.42 13.07 -8.56
C ALA A 32 4.90 13.46 -8.70
N VAL A 33 5.57 13.08 -9.79
CA VAL A 33 6.97 13.47 -10.06
C VAL A 33 7.09 14.99 -10.19
N ILE A 34 6.22 15.64 -10.96
CA ILE A 34 6.22 17.11 -11.06
C ILE A 34 5.96 17.75 -9.69
N ALA A 35 5.11 17.17 -8.86
CA ALA A 35 4.86 17.68 -7.51
C ALA A 35 6.10 17.61 -6.61
N THR A 36 7.03 16.66 -6.83
CA THR A 36 8.31 16.61 -6.09
C THR A 36 9.22 17.81 -6.36
N TRP A 37 8.98 18.56 -7.44
CA TRP A 37 9.72 19.78 -7.76
C TRP A 37 9.20 21.00 -6.99
N VAL A 38 7.97 20.94 -6.50
CA VAL A 38 7.34 22.04 -5.75
C VAL A 38 7.38 21.79 -4.25
N ILE A 39 7.27 20.53 -3.82
CA ILE A 39 7.09 20.16 -2.41
C ILE A 39 8.36 19.45 -1.89
N PRO A 40 9.15 20.08 -1.00
CA PRO A 40 10.32 19.43 -0.43
C PRO A 40 9.92 18.36 0.58
N ALA A 41 10.68 17.26 0.60
CA ALA A 41 10.52 16.21 1.59
C ALA A 41 10.81 16.75 3.01
N GLY A 42 10.16 16.17 4.01
CA GLY A 42 10.48 16.40 5.41
C GLY A 42 10.53 15.08 6.16
N ALA A 43 11.34 15.02 7.21
CA ALA A 43 11.52 13.82 8.01
C ALA A 43 11.58 14.17 9.50
N TYR A 44 11.19 13.21 10.33
CA TYR A 44 11.35 13.25 11.78
C TYR A 44 12.60 12.47 12.19
N SER A 45 13.21 12.84 13.31
CA SER A 45 14.23 11.99 13.94
C SER A 45 13.60 10.68 14.38
N LYS A 46 14.28 9.56 14.10
CA LYS A 46 13.82 8.22 14.44
C LYS A 46 14.61 7.65 15.61
N LEU A 47 13.92 7.00 16.52
CA LEU A 47 14.43 6.36 17.72
C LEU A 47 14.38 4.84 17.54
N SER A 48 15.49 4.15 17.78
CA SER A 48 15.55 2.69 17.82
C SER A 48 16.23 2.24 19.10
N TYR A 49 15.78 1.14 19.70
CA TYR A 49 16.47 0.54 20.83
C TYR A 49 17.53 -0.44 20.33
N GLU A 50 18.72 -0.41 20.93
CA GLU A 50 19.81 -1.31 20.62
C GLU A 50 20.03 -2.26 21.80
N PRO A 51 19.56 -3.53 21.73
CA PRO A 51 19.62 -4.47 22.86
C PRO A 51 21.04 -4.72 23.37
N SER A 52 22.05 -4.71 22.46
CA SER A 52 23.45 -4.99 22.80
C SER A 52 24.13 -3.92 23.64
N SER A 53 23.68 -2.67 23.55
CA SER A 53 24.26 -1.53 24.31
C SER A 53 23.30 -0.96 25.35
N GLN A 54 22.06 -1.47 25.43
CA GLN A 54 20.98 -0.96 26.27
C GLN A 54 20.70 0.55 26.08
N GLU A 55 21.07 1.07 24.92
CA GLU A 55 20.94 2.47 24.54
C GLU A 55 19.84 2.68 23.51
N LEU A 56 19.30 3.89 23.50
CA LEU A 56 18.42 4.38 22.44
C LEU A 56 19.27 5.10 21.39
N LYS A 57 19.23 4.58 20.17
CA LYS A 57 19.83 5.15 18.97
C LYS A 57 18.85 6.10 18.32
N ILE A 58 19.18 7.39 18.35
CA ILE A 58 18.44 8.44 17.66
C ILE A 58 19.16 8.72 16.34
N VAL A 59 18.44 8.65 15.24
CA VAL A 59 18.92 8.99 13.90
C VAL A 59 18.18 10.23 13.44
N ASN A 60 18.92 11.32 13.27
CA ASN A 60 18.36 12.58 12.76
C ASN A 60 18.12 12.52 11.24
N PRO A 61 17.28 13.41 10.67
CA PRO A 61 17.05 13.55 9.23
C PRO A 61 18.33 13.69 8.38
N HIS A 62 19.44 14.14 8.99
CA HIS A 62 20.76 14.28 8.37
C HIS A 62 21.71 13.08 8.58
N ASN A 63 21.19 11.88 8.89
CA ASN A 63 21.97 10.66 9.16
C ASN A 63 22.94 10.72 10.36
N GLN A 64 22.80 11.73 11.22
CA GLN A 64 23.59 11.81 12.45
C GLN A 64 23.00 10.89 13.51
N VAL A 65 23.86 10.07 14.11
CA VAL A 65 23.47 9.10 15.14
C VAL A 65 23.86 9.64 16.51
N LYS A 66 22.87 9.82 17.38
CA LYS A 66 23.08 10.12 18.80
C LYS A 66 22.63 8.93 19.63
N LYS A 67 23.48 8.44 20.51
CA LYS A 67 23.13 7.40 21.47
C LYS A 67 22.80 8.04 22.81
N VAL A 68 21.67 7.66 23.39
CA VAL A 68 21.25 8.11 24.73
C VAL A 68 20.90 6.90 25.59
N PRO A 69 21.00 7.00 26.93
CA PRO A 69 20.63 5.90 27.82
C PRO A 69 19.19 5.45 27.58
N GLY A 70 18.95 4.13 27.57
CA GLY A 70 17.61 3.55 27.39
C GLY A 70 16.74 3.63 28.64
N THR A 71 16.41 4.86 29.07
CA THR A 71 15.60 5.14 30.26
C THR A 71 14.29 5.84 29.88
N GLN A 72 13.27 5.68 30.73
CA GLN A 72 11.97 6.34 30.53
C GLN A 72 12.08 7.87 30.58
N GLN A 73 12.98 8.40 31.42
CA GLN A 73 13.19 9.84 31.55
C GLN A 73 13.64 10.50 30.24
N GLU A 74 14.50 9.83 29.47
CA GLU A 74 14.93 10.35 28.17
C GLU A 74 13.79 10.29 27.14
N LEU A 75 12.96 9.25 27.17
CA LEU A 75 11.76 9.15 26.32
C LEU A 75 10.74 10.26 26.63
N ASP A 76 10.50 10.52 27.91
CA ASP A 76 9.54 11.53 28.36
C ASP A 76 10.02 12.94 27.97
N LYS A 77 11.32 13.23 28.11
CA LYS A 77 11.93 14.49 27.63
C LYS A 77 11.75 14.70 26.13
N MET A 78 11.81 13.62 25.36
CA MET A 78 11.60 13.63 23.92
C MET A 78 10.12 13.62 23.52
N GLY A 79 9.19 13.61 24.48
CA GLY A 79 7.75 13.58 24.23
C GLY A 79 7.22 12.23 23.72
N VAL A 80 8.03 11.17 23.79
CA VAL A 80 7.67 9.83 23.34
C VAL A 80 6.89 9.13 24.44
N LYS A 81 5.56 9.06 24.30
CA LYS A 81 4.63 8.45 25.28
C LYS A 81 4.61 6.91 25.25
N ILE A 82 5.74 6.28 24.98
CA ILE A 82 5.87 4.82 24.88
C ILE A 82 6.70 4.35 26.07
N LYS A 83 6.28 3.26 26.71
CA LYS A 83 7.03 2.66 27.83
C LYS A 83 8.30 2.02 27.31
N ILE A 84 9.43 2.28 27.98
CA ILE A 84 10.73 1.68 27.65
C ILE A 84 10.69 0.14 27.64
N GLU A 85 9.81 -0.47 28.44
CA GLU A 85 9.59 -1.91 28.47
C GLU A 85 9.16 -2.48 27.11
N GLN A 86 8.39 -1.74 26.31
CA GLN A 86 7.96 -2.21 24.98
C GLN A 86 9.12 -2.26 23.98
N PHE A 87 10.12 -1.39 24.16
CA PHE A 87 11.35 -1.43 23.38
C PHE A 87 12.25 -2.58 23.85
N LYS A 88 12.34 -2.81 25.16
CA LYS A 88 13.15 -3.89 25.76
C LYS A 88 12.57 -5.28 25.52
N SER A 89 11.24 -5.41 25.51
CA SER A 89 10.55 -6.68 25.26
C SER A 89 10.57 -7.10 23.79
N GLY A 90 11.07 -6.24 22.90
CA GLY A 90 10.97 -6.46 21.46
C GLY A 90 9.54 -6.33 20.93
N ALA A 91 8.61 -5.71 21.67
CA ALA A 91 7.31 -5.33 21.09
C ALA A 91 7.48 -4.21 20.05
N ILE A 92 8.49 -3.35 20.23
CA ILE A 92 8.86 -2.28 19.30
C ILE A 92 10.25 -2.54 18.74
N ASN A 93 10.31 -3.19 17.57
CA ASN A 93 11.56 -3.48 16.85
C ASN A 93 11.83 -2.52 15.68
N LYS A 94 10.83 -1.73 15.27
CA LYS A 94 10.96 -0.77 14.17
C LYS A 94 11.26 0.62 14.75
N PRO A 95 12.04 1.46 14.05
CA PRO A 95 12.33 2.82 14.51
C PRO A 95 11.06 3.66 14.65
N VAL A 96 10.94 4.39 15.77
CA VAL A 96 9.79 5.23 16.11
C VAL A 96 10.13 6.70 15.89
N SER A 97 9.21 7.46 15.29
CA SER A 97 9.41 8.91 15.07
C SER A 97 9.27 9.71 16.37
N ILE A 98 10.19 10.64 16.61
CA ILE A 98 10.20 11.50 17.79
C ILE A 98 9.33 12.75 17.53
N PRO A 99 8.35 13.07 18.38
CA PRO A 99 7.54 14.29 18.24
C PRO A 99 8.39 15.57 18.21
N ASN A 100 7.91 16.61 17.52
CA ASN A 100 8.57 17.93 17.42
C ASN A 100 9.98 17.95 16.82
N THR A 101 10.42 16.88 16.14
CA THR A 101 11.72 16.80 15.45
C THR A 101 11.60 16.89 13.92
N TYR A 102 10.53 17.51 13.43
CA TYR A 102 10.30 17.64 11.99
C TYR A 102 11.28 18.63 11.38
N GLU A 103 12.07 18.18 10.41
CA GLU A 103 12.97 19.04 9.63
C GLU A 103 12.72 18.83 8.13
N ARG A 104 12.77 19.93 7.37
CA ARG A 104 12.74 19.87 5.91
C ARG A 104 14.08 19.40 5.39
N LEU A 105 14.07 18.40 4.52
CA LEU A 105 15.26 17.87 3.88
C LEU A 105 15.63 18.72 2.67
N LYS A 106 16.90 18.61 2.26
CA LYS A 106 17.34 19.13 0.97
C LYS A 106 16.53 18.44 -0.13
N GLN A 107 15.95 19.24 -1.01
CA GLN A 107 15.10 18.73 -2.08
C GLN A 107 15.94 17.93 -3.07
N HIS A 108 15.57 16.67 -3.26
CA HIS A 108 16.09 15.82 -4.33
C HIS A 108 14.91 15.48 -5.24
N PRO A 109 14.63 16.34 -6.25
CA PRO A 109 13.49 16.15 -7.13
C PRO A 109 13.60 14.83 -7.90
N ALA A 110 12.47 14.14 -8.10
CA ALA A 110 12.46 12.93 -8.90
C ALA A 110 12.73 13.27 -10.37
N GLY A 111 13.62 12.51 -10.99
CA GLY A 111 13.99 12.65 -12.41
C GLY A 111 13.01 11.94 -13.34
N PRO A 112 12.85 12.36 -14.60
CA PRO A 112 12.01 11.66 -15.58
C PRO A 112 12.40 10.18 -15.78
N GLU A 113 13.68 9.85 -15.66
CA GLU A 113 14.23 8.50 -15.74
C GLU A 113 13.74 7.56 -14.62
N GLN A 114 13.41 8.14 -13.45
CA GLN A 114 12.89 7.38 -12.33
C GLN A 114 11.46 6.88 -12.60
N ILE A 115 10.72 7.53 -13.49
CA ILE A 115 9.38 7.08 -13.89
C ILE A 115 9.48 5.69 -14.53
N THR A 116 10.37 5.53 -15.52
CA THR A 116 10.55 4.24 -16.18
C THR A 116 11.19 3.19 -15.28
N SER A 117 12.16 3.57 -14.44
CA SER A 117 12.79 2.64 -13.51
C SER A 117 11.80 2.13 -12.45
N SER A 118 10.98 3.03 -11.90
CA SER A 118 9.96 2.68 -10.90
C SER A 118 8.88 1.73 -11.43
N MET A 119 8.56 1.80 -12.74
CA MET A 119 7.64 0.85 -13.36
C MET A 119 8.22 -0.56 -13.41
N VAL A 120 9.52 -0.68 -13.71
CA VAL A 120 10.23 -1.97 -13.72
C VAL A 120 10.36 -2.50 -12.30
N GLU A 121 10.80 -1.68 -11.36
CA GLU A 121 10.97 -2.07 -9.96
C GLU A 121 9.64 -2.49 -9.32
N GLY A 122 8.56 -1.74 -9.55
CA GLY A 122 7.23 -2.14 -9.10
C GLY A 122 6.71 -3.42 -9.76
N THR A 123 7.14 -3.73 -10.99
CA THR A 123 6.84 -5.03 -11.62
C THR A 123 7.61 -6.16 -10.94
N ILE A 124 8.88 -5.94 -10.60
CA ILE A 124 9.73 -6.90 -9.89
C ILE A 124 9.16 -7.19 -8.50
N GLU A 125 8.74 -6.18 -7.77
CA GLU A 125 8.11 -6.32 -6.45
C GLU A 125 6.78 -7.09 -6.52
N ALA A 126 6.06 -6.99 -7.66
CA ALA A 126 4.83 -7.75 -7.89
C ALA A 126 5.05 -9.16 -8.47
N VAL A 127 6.28 -9.61 -8.71
CA VAL A 127 6.56 -10.91 -9.35
C VAL A 127 5.98 -12.07 -8.55
N ASP A 128 6.13 -12.07 -7.23
CA ASP A 128 5.69 -13.16 -6.38
C ASP A 128 4.16 -13.35 -6.46
N ILE A 129 3.41 -12.23 -6.45
CA ILE A 129 1.96 -12.21 -6.66
C ILE A 129 1.60 -12.70 -8.06
N MET A 130 2.31 -12.27 -9.11
CA MET A 130 2.03 -12.70 -10.50
C MET A 130 2.23 -14.20 -10.67
N VAL A 131 3.33 -14.74 -10.15
CA VAL A 131 3.63 -16.18 -10.19
C VAL A 131 2.57 -16.95 -9.40
N PHE A 132 2.18 -16.47 -8.22
CA PHE A 132 1.12 -17.08 -7.42
C PHE A 132 -0.21 -17.16 -8.17
N ILE A 133 -0.67 -16.05 -8.76
CA ILE A 133 -1.93 -16.01 -9.54
C ILE A 133 -1.85 -16.94 -10.75
N LEU A 134 -0.69 -17.02 -11.42
CA LEU A 134 -0.49 -17.91 -12.57
C LEU A 134 -0.58 -19.38 -12.16
N VAL A 135 0.10 -19.77 -11.08
CA VAL A 135 0.04 -21.14 -10.53
C VAL A 135 -1.37 -21.47 -10.08
N LEU A 136 -2.01 -20.59 -9.32
CA LEU A 136 -3.40 -20.75 -8.87
C LEU A 136 -4.36 -20.90 -10.07
N GLY A 137 -4.20 -20.06 -11.10
CA GLY A 137 -4.96 -20.14 -12.35
C GLY A 137 -4.75 -21.46 -13.08
N GLY A 138 -3.52 -21.97 -13.12
CA GLY A 138 -3.20 -23.30 -13.68
C GLY A 138 -3.88 -24.44 -12.92
N LEU A 139 -3.85 -24.40 -11.58
CA LEU A 139 -4.53 -25.38 -10.74
C LEU A 139 -6.05 -25.34 -10.92
N ILE A 140 -6.64 -24.14 -10.91
CA ILE A 140 -8.08 -23.95 -11.18
C ILE A 140 -8.43 -24.46 -12.59
N GLY A 141 -7.56 -24.22 -13.57
CA GLY A 141 -7.73 -24.70 -14.95
C GLY A 141 -7.78 -26.23 -15.04
N VAL A 142 -6.91 -26.94 -14.32
CA VAL A 142 -6.96 -28.42 -14.25
C VAL A 142 -8.26 -28.89 -13.58
N VAL A 143 -8.68 -28.23 -12.49
CA VAL A 143 -9.92 -28.57 -11.77
C VAL A 143 -11.15 -28.34 -12.65
N GLN A 144 -11.21 -27.23 -13.41
CA GLN A 144 -12.28 -26.99 -14.38
C GLN A 144 -12.24 -27.99 -15.55
N ALA A 145 -11.06 -28.25 -16.12
CA ALA A 145 -10.92 -29.22 -17.21
C ALA A 145 -11.39 -30.64 -16.80
N SER A 146 -11.23 -30.99 -15.52
CA SER A 146 -11.71 -32.27 -14.97
C SER A 146 -13.24 -32.35 -14.76
N GLY A 147 -13.98 -31.24 -14.89
CA GLY A 147 -15.41 -31.17 -14.57
C GLY A 147 -15.74 -31.30 -13.07
N SER A 148 -14.72 -31.39 -12.21
CA SER A 148 -14.87 -31.53 -10.76
C SER A 148 -15.49 -30.28 -10.14
N PHE A 149 -15.23 -29.10 -10.71
CA PHE A 149 -15.79 -27.84 -10.24
C PHE A 149 -17.31 -27.78 -10.46
N GLU A 150 -17.79 -28.04 -11.68
CA GLU A 150 -19.23 -28.05 -11.97
C GLU A 150 -19.96 -29.14 -11.17
N SER A 151 -19.38 -30.34 -11.10
CA SER A 151 -19.97 -31.47 -10.36
C SER A 151 -20.04 -31.19 -8.85
N GLY A 152 -18.99 -30.59 -8.28
CA GLY A 152 -18.95 -30.17 -6.89
C GLY A 152 -19.99 -29.10 -6.58
N LEU A 153 -20.13 -28.08 -7.44
CA LEU A 153 -21.13 -27.04 -7.28
C LEU A 153 -22.56 -27.61 -7.34
N LEU A 154 -22.84 -28.48 -8.31
CA LEU A 154 -24.14 -29.16 -8.42
C LEU A 154 -24.47 -30.01 -7.19
N ALA A 155 -23.49 -30.74 -6.65
CA ALA A 155 -23.65 -31.53 -5.44
C ALA A 155 -23.93 -30.65 -4.20
N LEU A 156 -23.22 -29.53 -4.06
CA LEU A 156 -23.43 -28.56 -3.00
C LEU A 156 -24.83 -27.93 -3.09
N THR A 157 -25.24 -27.45 -4.27
CA THR A 157 -26.58 -26.88 -4.48
C THR A 157 -27.68 -27.90 -4.16
N LYS A 158 -27.53 -29.16 -4.58
CA LYS A 158 -28.51 -30.22 -4.27
C LYS A 158 -28.55 -30.53 -2.77
N LYS A 159 -27.40 -30.57 -2.10
CA LYS A 159 -27.28 -30.83 -0.65
C LYS A 159 -27.81 -29.67 0.20
N THR A 160 -27.76 -28.45 -0.30
CA THR A 160 -28.19 -27.23 0.43
C THR A 160 -29.56 -26.71 -0.01
N LYS A 161 -30.31 -27.46 -0.82
CA LYS A 161 -31.68 -27.13 -1.22
C LYS A 161 -32.57 -26.94 0.03
N GLY A 162 -33.09 -25.73 0.23
CA GLY A 162 -33.91 -25.35 1.39
C GLY A 162 -33.17 -24.58 2.50
N HIS A 163 -31.84 -24.54 2.48
CA HIS A 163 -31.01 -23.80 3.46
C HIS A 163 -30.01 -22.85 2.77
N GLU A 164 -30.40 -22.23 1.65
CA GLU A 164 -29.54 -21.37 0.82
C GLU A 164 -28.91 -20.21 1.61
N PHE A 165 -29.65 -19.65 2.59
CA PHE A 165 -29.13 -18.62 3.49
C PHE A 165 -27.94 -19.11 4.33
N MET A 166 -27.98 -20.36 4.81
CA MET A 166 -26.89 -20.93 5.61
C MET A 166 -25.62 -21.15 4.77
N LEU A 167 -25.76 -21.46 3.47
CA LEU A 167 -24.62 -21.59 2.55
C LEU A 167 -23.91 -20.26 2.33
N ILE A 168 -24.67 -19.17 2.14
CA ILE A 168 -24.10 -17.82 1.97
C ILE A 168 -23.34 -17.40 3.22
N VAL A 169 -23.91 -17.64 4.41
CA VAL A 169 -23.24 -17.36 5.70
C VAL A 169 -21.96 -18.17 5.84
N PHE A 170 -21.99 -19.46 5.49
CA PHE A 170 -20.81 -20.32 5.52
C PHE A 170 -19.71 -19.84 4.56
N VAL A 171 -20.05 -19.52 3.30
CA VAL A 171 -19.10 -18.99 2.31
C VAL A 171 -18.53 -17.64 2.75
N SER A 172 -19.34 -16.80 3.38
CA SER A 172 -18.89 -15.51 3.91
C SER A 172 -17.87 -15.69 5.04
N ILE A 173 -18.11 -16.62 5.97
CA ILE A 173 -17.17 -16.96 7.05
C ILE A 173 -15.87 -17.54 6.44
N LEU A 174 -16.00 -18.43 5.45
CA LEU A 174 -14.85 -19.01 4.76
C LEU A 174 -14.02 -17.93 4.04
N MET A 175 -14.65 -16.97 3.38
CA MET A 175 -13.97 -15.83 2.75
C MET A 175 -13.29 -14.92 3.76
N ILE A 176 -13.88 -14.71 4.94
CA ILE A 176 -13.25 -13.93 6.02
C ILE A 176 -12.01 -14.68 6.54
N ILE A 177 -12.14 -15.96 6.83
CA ILE A 177 -11.02 -16.78 7.34
C ILE A 177 -9.93 -16.91 6.28
N GLY A 178 -10.29 -17.23 5.03
CA GLY A 178 -9.37 -17.35 3.91
C GLY A 178 -8.70 -16.02 3.57
N GLY A 179 -9.44 -14.92 3.56
CA GLY A 179 -8.89 -13.58 3.36
C GLY A 179 -7.97 -13.14 4.50
N THR A 180 -8.27 -13.53 5.74
CA THR A 180 -7.41 -13.23 6.90
C THR A 180 -6.19 -14.14 6.95
N LEU A 181 -6.25 -15.37 6.45
CA LEU A 181 -5.12 -16.30 6.47
C LEU A 181 -4.16 -16.08 5.29
N CYS A 182 -4.70 -15.73 4.11
CA CYS A 182 -3.90 -15.43 2.91
C CYS A 182 -3.53 -13.94 2.78
N GLY A 183 -4.15 -13.04 3.55
CA GLY A 183 -3.93 -11.59 3.45
C GLY A 183 -2.87 -11.03 4.40
N ILE A 184 -2.00 -11.87 4.96
CA ILE A 184 -0.95 -11.44 5.91
C ILE A 184 0.41 -11.99 5.49
N GLU A 185 0.74 -11.87 4.21
CA GLU A 185 2.11 -11.92 3.72
C GLU A 185 2.14 -11.07 2.46
N GLU A 186 3.01 -10.05 2.49
CA GLU A 186 3.33 -9.05 1.44
C GLU A 186 2.44 -7.80 1.36
#